data_AF-A0A1G9GM47-F1
#
_entry.id   AF-A0A1G9GM47-F1
#
_cell.length_a   1.000
_cell.length_b   1.000
_cell.length_c   1.000
_cell.angle_alpha   90.00
_cell.angle_beta   90.00
_cell.angle_gamma   90.00
#
_symmetry.space_group_name_H-M   'P 1'
#
loop_
_entity.id
_entity.type
_entity.pdbx_description
1 polymer ?
#
loop_
_entity_poly.entity_id
_entity_poly.type
_entity_poly.pdbx_seq_one_letter_code
_entity_poly.pdbx_strand_id
1 'polypeptide(L)'
;MTYCTECQTEWTFKDKAEMYKTLDTSRKCPYCGEIQYVSLKSKRQGSILTFLFIFAMFIPAFFNTHIITHIILALAVLVFVLYLQVALIKLSGKE
;
A
#
# COMPACT_ATOMS: atom_id res chain seq x y z
N MET A 1 -4.86 2.74 11.74
CA MET A 1 -6.19 3.36 11.90
C MET A 1 -6.48 4.30 10.73
N THR A 2 -7.56 4.03 9.98
CA THR A 2 -8.10 4.96 8.98
C THR A 2 -9.58 5.12 9.26
N TYR A 3 -10.02 6.35 9.39
CA TYR A 3 -11.42 6.67 9.67
C TYR A 3 -12.10 7.13 8.39
N CYS A 4 -13.37 6.76 8.22
CA CYS A 4 -14.19 7.34 7.17
C CYS A 4 -14.33 8.85 7.38
N THR A 5 -14.26 9.64 6.31
CA THR A 5 -14.34 11.10 6.40
C THR A 5 -15.73 11.56 6.88
N GLU A 6 -16.79 10.83 6.55
CA GLU A 6 -18.18 11.16 6.89
C GLU A 6 -18.64 10.49 8.18
N CYS A 7 -18.64 9.15 8.26
CA CYS A 7 -19.18 8.45 9.42
C CYS A 7 -18.18 8.24 10.57
N GLN A 8 -16.92 8.70 10.41
CA GLN A 8 -15.84 8.54 11.41
C GLN A 8 -15.61 7.07 11.84
N THR A 9 -16.19 6.10 11.13
CA THR A 9 -16.05 4.68 11.47
C THR A 9 -14.67 4.19 11.07
N GLU A 10 -14.02 3.45 11.95
CA GLU A 10 -12.70 2.87 11.68
C GLU A 10 -12.81 1.76 10.64
N TRP A 11 -11.97 1.82 9.61
CA TRP A 11 -11.82 0.74 8.65
C TRP A 11 -10.85 -0.31 9.20
N THR A 12 -11.31 -1.56 9.22
CA THR A 12 -10.48 -2.68 9.62
C THR A 12 -9.44 -2.99 8.53
N PHE A 13 -8.39 -3.71 8.91
CA PHE A 13 -7.33 -4.09 7.98
C PHE A 13 -7.85 -4.93 6.80
N LYS A 14 -8.90 -5.75 7.01
CA LYS A 14 -9.58 -6.50 5.96
C LYS A 14 -10.22 -5.57 4.93
N ASP A 15 -10.92 -4.53 5.38
CA ASP A 15 -11.56 -3.55 4.51
C ASP A 15 -10.51 -2.81 3.64
N LYS A 16 -9.31 -2.57 4.17
CA LYS A 16 -8.20 -1.99 3.40
C LYS A 16 -7.57 -2.98 2.43
N ALA A 17 -7.40 -4.22 2.83
CA ALA A 17 -6.82 -5.26 1.97
C ALA A 17 -7.72 -5.55 0.77
N GLU A 18 -9.03 -5.58 0.98
CA GLU A 18 -9.99 -5.75 -0.11
C GLU A 18 -9.91 -4.60 -1.11
N MET A 19 -9.49 -3.40 -0.68
CA MET A 19 -9.30 -2.24 -1.56
C MET A 19 -8.20 -2.47 -2.59
N TYR A 20 -7.18 -3.27 -2.28
CA TYR A 20 -6.17 -3.66 -3.27
C TYR A 20 -6.68 -4.69 -4.27
N LYS A 21 -7.77 -5.41 -3.95
CA LYS A 21 -8.39 -6.38 -4.87
C LYS A 21 -9.13 -5.69 -6.02
N THR A 22 -9.61 -4.47 -5.78
CA THR A 22 -10.30 -3.62 -6.75
C THR A 22 -9.42 -2.43 -7.12
N LEU A 23 -8.98 -2.33 -8.38
CA LEU A 23 -8.14 -1.22 -8.88
C LEU A 23 -8.84 0.16 -8.87
N ASP A 24 -10.08 0.23 -8.42
CA ASP A 24 -10.86 1.45 -8.34
C ASP A 24 -10.29 2.41 -7.28
N THR A 25 -10.19 3.68 -7.68
CA THR A 25 -9.64 4.75 -6.83
C THR A 25 -10.69 5.30 -5.87
N SER A 26 -11.95 4.88 -6.05
CA SER A 26 -13.09 5.22 -5.22
C SER A 26 -13.73 3.96 -4.67
N ARG A 27 -14.12 3.99 -3.40
CA ARG A 27 -14.80 2.87 -2.74
C ARG A 27 -15.89 3.41 -1.83
N LYS A 28 -17.08 2.82 -1.94
CA LYS A 28 -18.18 3.11 -1.02
C LYS A 28 -17.85 2.57 0.37
N CYS A 29 -18.04 3.39 1.39
CA CYS A 29 -17.90 2.96 2.77
C CYS A 29 -18.95 1.87 3.07
N PRO A 30 -18.57 0.72 3.64
CA PRO A 30 -19.53 -0.35 3.95
C PRO A 30 -20.52 0.03 5.06
N TYR A 31 -20.24 1.08 5.83
CA TYR A 31 -21.08 1.53 6.96
C TYR A 31 -22.06 2.64 6.57
N CYS A 32 -21.59 3.67 5.84
CA CYS A 32 -22.44 4.81 5.47
C CYS A 32 -22.79 4.89 3.98
N GLY A 33 -22.23 4.01 3.14
CA GLY A 33 -22.47 3.99 1.69
C GLY A 33 -21.77 5.11 0.91
N GLU A 34 -21.15 6.07 1.60
CA GLU A 34 -20.51 7.21 0.94
C GLU A 34 -19.24 6.86 0.20
N ILE A 35 -19.03 7.52 -0.94
CA ILE A 35 -17.88 7.28 -1.80
C ILE A 35 -16.65 7.93 -1.16
N GLN A 36 -15.70 7.10 -0.72
CA GLN A 36 -14.41 7.55 -0.23
C GLN A 36 -13.36 7.35 -1.33
N TYR A 37 -12.48 8.32 -1.48
CA TYR A 37 -11.37 8.23 -2.44
C TYR A 37 -10.09 7.83 -1.72
N VAL A 38 -9.31 6.98 -2.39
CA VAL A 38 -7.94 6.73 -1.94
C VAL A 38 -7.16 8.01 -2.15
N SER A 39 -6.60 8.58 -1.08
CA SER A 39 -5.88 9.85 -1.20
C SER A 39 -4.78 9.74 -2.25
N LEU A 40 -4.70 10.72 -3.16
CA LEU A 40 -3.63 10.86 -4.13
C LEU A 40 -2.25 10.79 -3.46
N LYS A 41 -2.16 11.24 -2.19
CA LYS A 41 -0.99 11.11 -1.33
C LYS A 41 -0.61 9.65 -1.03
N SER A 42 -1.57 8.80 -0.69
CA SER A 42 -1.34 7.36 -0.46
C SER A 42 -0.92 6.64 -1.74
N LYS A 43 -1.53 6.99 -2.88
CA LYS A 43 -1.15 6.42 -4.19
C LYS A 43 0.25 6.83 -4.59
N ARG A 44 0.61 8.11 -4.40
CA ARG A 44 1.95 8.63 -4.65
C ARG A 44 2.99 8.02 -3.71
N GLN A 45 2.67 7.86 -2.42
CA GLN A 45 3.55 7.18 -1.47
C GLN A 45 3.76 5.70 -1.85
N GLY A 46 2.69 4.97 -2.19
CA GLY A 46 2.79 3.60 -2.68
C GLY A 46 3.66 3.49 -3.94
N SER A 47 3.48 4.39 -4.90
CA SER A 47 4.28 4.42 -6.13
C SER A 47 5.76 4.74 -5.86
N ILE A 48 6.06 5.69 -4.97
CA ILE A 48 7.46 5.99 -4.54
C ILE A 48 8.06 4.77 -3.82
N LEU A 49 7.32 4.12 -2.93
CA LEU A 49 7.76 2.90 -2.23
C LEU A 49 8.07 1.76 -3.21
N THR A 50 7.21 1.53 -4.21
CA THR A 50 7.46 0.53 -5.25
C THR A 50 8.68 0.90 -6.10
N PHE A 51 8.85 2.18 -6.44
CA PHE A 51 10.01 2.63 -7.20
C PHE A 51 11.33 2.44 -6.42
N LEU A 52 11.31 2.79 -5.12
CA LEU A 52 12.43 2.54 -4.21
C LEU A 52 12.71 1.04 -4.06
N PHE A 53 11.69 0.19 -4.03
CA PHE A 53 11.85 -1.27 -4.00
C PHE A 53 12.58 -1.79 -5.24
N ILE A 54 12.12 -1.37 -6.44
CA ILE A 54 12.76 -1.75 -7.70
C ILE A 54 14.23 -1.33 -7.67
N PHE A 55 14.52 -0.10 -7.23
CA PHE A 55 15.88 0.40 -7.14
C PHE A 55 16.73 -0.38 -6.12
N ALA A 56 16.19 -0.68 -4.95
CA ALA A 56 16.85 -1.46 -3.91
C ALA A 56 17.17 -2.90 -4.36
N MET A 57 16.35 -3.48 -5.25
CA MET A 57 16.58 -4.80 -5.81
C MET A 57 17.86 -4.88 -6.67
N PHE A 58 18.29 -3.77 -7.26
CA PHE A 58 19.53 -3.69 -8.04
C PHE A 58 20.79 -3.51 -7.18
N ILE A 59 20.67 -3.01 -5.95
CA ILE A 59 21.82 -2.78 -5.05
C ILE A 59 22.66 -4.05 -4.85
N PRO A 60 22.09 -5.21 -4.48
CA PRO A 60 22.91 -6.37 -4.21
C PRO A 60 23.59 -6.92 -5.48
N ALA A 61 23.14 -6.57 -6.69
CA ALA A 61 23.83 -6.94 -7.93
C ALA A 61 25.26 -6.38 -8.02
N PHE A 62 25.54 -5.30 -7.28
CA PHE A 62 26.88 -4.71 -7.19
C PHE A 62 27.82 -5.44 -6.21
N PHE A 63 27.29 -6.29 -5.31
CA PHE A 63 28.05 -6.88 -4.21
C PHE A 63 28.47 -8.34 -4.43
N ASN A 64 28.31 -8.88 -5.65
CA ASN A 64 28.62 -10.28 -6.01
C ASN A 64 28.08 -11.31 -5.00
N THR A 65 26.92 -11.00 -4.42
CA THR A 65 26.27 -11.82 -3.41
C THR A 65 25.62 -13.05 -4.04
N HIS A 66 25.53 -14.14 -3.28
CA HIS A 66 24.98 -15.40 -3.77
C HIS A 66 23.51 -15.24 -4.17
N ILE A 67 23.11 -15.74 -5.35
CA ILE A 67 21.77 -15.56 -5.94
C ILE A 67 20.62 -15.91 -4.98
N ILE A 68 20.82 -16.94 -4.14
CA ILE A 68 19.83 -17.39 -3.14
C ILE A 68 19.58 -16.30 -2.09
N THR A 69 20.64 -15.67 -1.59
CA THR A 69 20.56 -14.58 -0.60
C THR A 69 19.82 -13.37 -1.18
N HIS A 70 20.03 -13.06 -2.46
CA HIS A 70 19.30 -12.01 -3.16
C HIS A 70 17.80 -12.29 -3.24
N ILE A 71 17.42 -13.52 -3.62
CA ILE A 71 16.01 -13.89 -3.78
C ILE A 71 15.29 -13.80 -2.43
N ILE A 72 15.90 -14.31 -1.35
CA ILE A 72 15.33 -14.25 0.00
C ILE A 72 15.16 -12.79 0.45
N LEU A 73 16.17 -11.95 0.24
CA LEU A 73 16.12 -10.53 0.59
C LEU A 73 15.03 -9.80 -0.21
N ALA A 74 14.95 -10.02 -1.53
CA ALA A 74 13.93 -9.42 -2.38
C ALA A 74 12.51 -9.80 -1.94
N LEU A 75 12.29 -11.07 -1.58
CA LEU A 75 11.00 -11.55 -1.09
C LEU A 75 10.63 -10.91 0.26
N ALA A 76 11.59 -10.82 1.19
CA ALA A 76 11.37 -10.20 2.50
C ALA A 76 11.02 -8.71 2.36
N VAL A 77 11.75 -7.97 1.52
CA VAL A 77 11.49 -6.55 1.28
C VAL A 77 10.15 -6.37 0.55
N LEU A 78 9.78 -7.23 -0.40
CA LEU A 78 8.48 -7.18 -1.07
C LEU A 78 7.32 -7.29 -0.06
N VAL A 79 7.38 -8.29 0.82
CA VAL A 79 6.36 -8.47 1.88
C VAL A 79 6.30 -7.26 2.79
N PHE A 80 7.46 -6.70 3.16
CA PHE A 80 7.54 -5.51 3.99
C PHE A 80 6.93 -4.27 3.31
N VAL A 81 7.20 -4.07 2.01
CA VAL A 81 6.61 -2.97 1.23
C VAL A 81 5.10 -3.12 1.11
N LEU A 82 4.60 -4.33 0.83
CA LEU A 82 3.16 -4.59 0.77
C LEU A 82 2.50 -4.30 2.13
N TYR A 83 3.12 -4.74 3.23
CA TYR A 83 2.65 -4.45 4.58
C TYR A 83 2.61 -2.95 4.85
N LEU A 84 3.69 -2.22 4.53
CA LEU A 84 3.75 -0.77 4.70
C LEU A 84 2.72 -0.05 3.84
N GLN A 85 2.49 -0.49 2.61
CA GLN A 85 1.46 0.11 1.76
C GLN A 85 0.09 -0.02 2.41
N VAL A 86 -0.30 -1.21 2.89
CA VAL A 86 -1.59 -1.40 3.57
C VAL A 86 -1.68 -0.60 4.88
N ALA A 87 -0.58 -0.54 5.64
CA ALA A 87 -0.51 0.21 6.89
C ALA A 87 -0.58 1.74 6.68
N LEU A 88 0.04 2.25 5.61
CA LEU A 88 0.14 3.67 5.28
C LEU A 88 -1.03 4.20 4.44
N ILE A 89 -1.99 3.35 4.04
CA ILE A 89 -3.21 3.84 3.41
C ILE A 89 -3.81 4.92 4.30
N LYS A 90 -3.92 6.12 3.74
CA LYS A 90 -4.76 7.21 4.27
C LYS A 90 -5.88 7.47 3.28
N LEU A 91 -7.11 7.32 3.75
CA LEU A 91 -8.31 7.67 3.00
C LEU A 91 -8.47 9.20 3.00
N SER A 92 -8.92 9.77 1.89
CA SER A 92 -9.23 11.20 1.77
C SER A 92 -10.65 11.34 1.22
N GLY A 93 -11.48 12.16 1.87
CA GLY A 93 -12.83 12.45 1.39
C GLY A 93 -12.89 13.41 0.18
N LYS A 94 -11.74 13.78 -0.39
CA LYS A 94 -11.63 14.63 -1.57
C LYS A 94 -10.56 14.07 -2.50
N GLU A 95 -10.84 14.10 -3.81
CA GLU A 95 -9.93 13.71 -4.89
C GLU A 95 -8.56 14.39 -4.76
#